data_AF-K1ZMZ8-F1
#
_entry.id   AF-K1ZMZ8-F1
#
_cell.length_a   1.000
_cell.length_b   1.000
_cell.length_c   1.000
_cell.angle_alpha   90.00
_cell.angle_beta   90.00
_cell.angle_gamma   90.00
#
_symmetry.space_group_name_H-M   'P 1'
#
loop_
_entity.id
_entity.type
_entity.pdbx_description
1 polymer ?
#
loop_
_entity_poly.entity_id
_entity_poly.type
_entity_poly.pdbx_seq_one_letter_code
_entity_poly.pdbx_strand_id
1 'polypeptide(L)' 'LPPPGRKVSLLPLPGDVHGLTLHGFEYPLRDATLRFGSTRGISNVLTGPSGTVYFQKGVLLCVCLQSE' A
#
# COMPACT_ATOMS: atom_id res chain seq x y z
N LEU A 1 13.51 -0.84 -20.90
CA LEU A 1 12.99 -1.14 -19.56
C LEU A 1 11.54 -0.68 -19.52
N PRO A 2 10.57 -1.45 -18.99
CA PRO A 2 9.25 -0.90 -18.74
C PRO A 2 9.37 0.36 -17.86
N PRO A 3 8.49 1.36 -18.04
CA PRO A 3 8.54 2.57 -17.23
C PRO A 3 8.49 2.20 -15.73
N PRO A 4 9.15 2.97 -14.86
CA PRO A 4 9.08 2.73 -13.42
C PRO A 4 7.60 2.73 -12.99
N GLY A 5 7.19 1.66 -12.31
CA GLY A 5 5.81 1.52 -11.83
C GLY A 5 5.42 2.67 -10.91
N ARG A 6 4.12 2.99 -10.85
CA ARG A 6 3.61 4.08 -10.01
C ARG A 6 3.86 3.76 -8.54
N LYS A 7 4.41 4.73 -7.80
CA LYS A 7 4.64 4.59 -6.36
C LYS A 7 3.35 4.84 -5.58
N VAL A 8 3.09 3.98 -4.62
CA VAL A 8 1.95 4.05 -3.71
C VAL A 8 2.44 3.90 -2.27
N SER A 9 2.12 4.87 -1.42
CA SER A 9 2.40 4.81 0.01
C SER A 9 1.10 4.62 0.78
N LEU A 10 1.08 3.63 1.66
CA LEU A 10 -0.08 3.31 2.51
C LEU A 10 0.28 3.62 3.95
N LEU A 11 -0.50 4.50 4.60
CA LEU A 11 -0.27 4.92 5.98
C LEU A 11 -1.54 4.71 6.82
N PRO A 12 -1.46 4.01 7.95
CA PRO A 12 -2.61 3.80 8.81
C PRO A 12 -2.86 5.07 9.67
N LEU A 13 -4.08 5.62 9.67
CA LEU A 13 -4.42 6.91 10.29
C LEU A 13 -5.92 7.03 10.67
N PRO A 14 -6.32 7.24 11.95
CA PRO A 14 -5.56 7.05 13.18
C PRO A 14 -5.59 5.58 13.64
N GLY A 15 -4.51 5.11 14.26
CA GLY A 15 -4.40 3.75 14.78
C GLY A 15 -4.02 2.73 13.70
N ASP A 16 -4.11 1.45 14.06
CA ASP A 16 -3.65 0.33 13.22
C ASP A 16 -4.67 -0.03 12.13
N VAL A 17 -4.17 -0.57 11.02
CA VAL A 17 -4.98 -1.24 9.99
C VAL A 17 -4.75 -2.74 10.04
N HIS A 18 -5.82 -3.52 10.14
CA HIS A 18 -5.77 -4.98 10.28
C HIS A 18 -6.30 -5.70 9.04
N GLY A 19 -5.74 -6.87 8.76
CA GLY A 19 -6.13 -7.72 7.65
C GLY A 19 -5.77 -7.16 6.27
N LEU A 20 -4.69 -6.38 6.19
CA LEU A 20 -4.24 -5.73 4.97
C LEU A 20 -3.68 -6.74 3.96
N THR A 21 -4.27 -6.75 2.77
CA THR A 21 -3.82 -7.56 1.64
C THR A 21 -3.62 -6.67 0.41
N LEU A 22 -2.48 -6.83 -0.26
CA LEU A 22 -2.08 -6.05 -1.44
C LEU A 22 -1.89 -6.98 -2.65
N HIS A 23 -2.62 -6.70 -3.73
CA HIS A 23 -2.47 -7.39 -5.01
C HIS A 23 -2.05 -6.43 -6.11
N GLY A 24 -1.15 -6.86 -7.01
CA GLY A 24 -0.62 -6.00 -8.08
C GLY A 24 0.46 -5.01 -7.63
N PHE A 25 1.12 -5.29 -6.51
CA PHE A 25 2.21 -4.50 -5.95
C PHE A 25 3.52 -5.30 -5.90
N GLU A 26 4.66 -4.62 -6.01
CA GLU A 26 5.99 -5.23 -5.96
C GLU A 26 6.27 -5.88 -4.59
N TYR A 27 5.79 -5.26 -3.52
CA TYR A 27 5.86 -5.79 -2.15
C TYR A 27 4.46 -6.18 -1.67
N PRO A 28 3.94 -7.38 -2.02
CA PRO A 28 2.62 -7.80 -1.59
C PRO A 28 2.58 -8.00 -0.08
N LEU A 29 1.41 -7.74 0.51
CA LEU A 29 1.09 -8.10 1.88
C LEU A 29 -0.11 -9.04 1.87
N ARG A 30 -0.19 -9.93 2.86
CA ARG A 30 -1.31 -10.86 3.03
C ARG A 30 -1.70 -10.89 4.49
N ASP A 31 -2.95 -10.51 4.77
CA ASP A 31 -3.54 -10.47 6.12
C ASP A 31 -2.64 -9.75 7.16
N ALA A 32 -1.93 -8.71 6.72
CA ALA A 32 -0.94 -8.02 7.54
C ALA A 32 -1.60 -6.99 8.46
N THR A 33 -0.95 -6.67 9.58
CA THR A 33 -1.30 -5.51 10.39
C THR A 33 -0.30 -4.38 10.12
N LEU A 34 -0.82 -3.24 9.65
CA LEU A 34 -0.07 -2.00 9.49
C LEU A 34 -0.19 -1.20 10.78
N ARG A 35 0.90 -1.11 11.55
CA ARG A 35 0.90 -0.42 12.86
C ARG A 35 1.01 1.09 12.68
N PHE A 36 0.26 1.84 13.47
CA PHE A 36 0.40 3.30 13.55
C PHE A 36 1.84 3.70 13.92
N GLY A 37 2.41 4.66 13.18
CA GLY A 37 3.81 5.06 13.35
C GLY A 37 4.84 4.07 12.78
N SER A 38 4.43 2.98 12.13
CA SER A 38 5.34 2.10 11.40
C SER A 38 5.66 2.64 10.02
N THR A 39 6.90 2.45 9.57
CA THR A 39 7.32 2.69 8.18
C THR A 39 7.15 1.49 7.26
N ARG A 40 6.73 0.31 7.78
CA ARG A 40 6.46 -0.86 6.94
C ARG A 40 5.22 -0.56 6.07
N GLY A 41 5.32 -0.72 4.75
CA GLY A 41 4.23 -0.45 3.78
C GLY A 41 4.30 0.90 3.05
N ILE A 42 5.33 1.70 3.34
CA ILE A 42 5.57 2.99 2.68
C ILE A 42 6.39 2.78 1.40
N SER A 43 6.01 3.44 0.29
CA SER A 43 6.69 3.39 -1.02
C SER A 43 6.64 2.05 -1.77
N ASN A 44 5.48 1.39 -1.79
CA ASN A 44 5.26 0.25 -2.67
C ASN A 44 5.16 0.69 -4.14
N VAL A 45 5.28 -0.24 -5.09
CA VAL A 45 5.26 0.04 -6.52
C VAL A 45 4.18 -0.82 -7.17
N LEU A 46 3.29 -0.23 -7.96
CA LEU A 46 2.34 -0.98 -8.79
C LEU A 46 3.09 -1.69 -9.92
N THR A 47 2.90 -3.00 -10.06
CA THR A 47 3.55 -3.82 -11.09
C THR A 47 2.76 -3.87 -12.40
N GLY A 48 1.57 -3.28 -12.43
CA GLY A 48 0.68 -3.24 -13.58
C GLY A 48 -0.18 -1.97 -13.60
N PRO A 49 -1.21 -1.92 -14.47
CA PRO A 49 -2.06 -0.74 -14.62
C PRO A 49 -2.93 -0.45 -13.39
N SER A 50 -3.15 -1.45 -12.53
CA SER A 50 -3.99 -1.35 -11.34
C SER A 50 -3.49 -2.29 -10.24
N GLY A 51 -3.75 -1.92 -8.99
CA GLY A 51 -3.57 -2.78 -7.82
C GLY A 51 -4.80 -2.73 -6.93
N THR A 52 -4.96 -3.74 -6.08
CA THR A 52 -6.09 -3.83 -5.13
C THR A 52 -5.56 -3.80 -3.70
N VAL A 53 -6.19 -2.95 -2.89
CA VAL A 53 -5.94 -2.84 -1.45
C VAL A 53 -7.20 -3.28 -0.71
N TYR A 54 -7.09 -4.33 0.08
CA TYR A 54 -8.17 -4.84 0.93
C TYR A 54 -7.72 -4.81 2.38
N PHE A 55 -8.60 -4.43 3.30
CA PHE A 55 -8.37 -4.51 4.73
C PHE A 55 -9.69 -4.72 5.48
N GLN A 56 -9.59 -5.27 6.68
CA GLN A 56 -10.76 -5.63 7.49
C GLN A 56 -11.18 -4.52 8.47
N LYS A 57 -10.20 -3.80 9.05
CA LYS A 57 -10.46 -2.81 10.09
C LYS A 57 -9.41 -1.71 10.10
N GLY A 58 -9.83 -0.49 10.41
CA GLY A 58 -8.98 0.70 10.54
C GLY A 58 -9.26 1.72 9.45
N VAL A 59 -8.42 2.74 9.37
CA VAL A 59 -8.47 3.77 8.32
C VAL A 59 -7.09 3.88 7.70
N LEU A 60 -7.04 3.91 6.36
CA LEU A 60 -5.81 3.86 5.59
C LEU A 60 -5.75 5.05 4.63
N LEU A 61 -4.74 5.90 4.80
CA LEU A 61 -4.39 6.92 3.83
C LEU A 61 -3.60 6.28 2.70
N CYS A 62 -4.08 6.47 1.47
CA CYS A 62 -3.41 6.04 0.25
C CYS A 62 -2.88 7.25 -0.51
N VAL A 63 -1.56 7.31 -0.72
CA VAL A 63 -0.91 8.37 -1.50
C VAL A 63 -0.33 7.75 -2.77
N CYS A 64 -0.83 8.17 -3.92
CA CYS A 64 -0.33 7.75 -5.23
C CYS A 64 0.51 8.86 -5.83
N LEU A 65 1.80 8.60 -6.05
CA LEU A 65 2.69 9.56 -6.71
C LEU A 65 2.63 9.34 -8.23
N GLN A 66 2.33 10.40 -8.97
CA GLN A 66 2.53 10.45 -10.41
C GLN A 66 3.85 11.15 -10.68
N SER A 67 4.73 10.48 -11.39
CA SER A 67 5.81 11.15 -12.11
C SER A 67 5.23 11.55 -13.46
N GLU A 68 5.45 12.80 -13.87
CA GLU A 68 5.10 13.29 -15.21
C GLU A 68 5.88 12.57 -16.31
#